data_AF-A0A508TN66-F1
#
_entry.id   AF-A0A508TN66-F1
#
_cell.length_a   1.000
_cell.length_b   1.000
_cell.length_c   1.000
_cell.angle_alpha   90.00
_cell.angle_beta   90.00
_cell.angle_gamma   90.00
#
_symmetry.space_group_name_H-M   'P 1'
#
loop_
_entity.id
_entity.type
_entity.pdbx_description
1 polymer ?
#
loop_
_entity_poly.entity_id
_entity_poly.type
_entity_poly.pdbx_seq_one_letter_code
_entity_poly.pdbx_strand_id
1 'polypeptide(L)'
;MRTVVRNVQARLRLVAAVFAILTVSAASAPAGEPKTIVFVCQHGVVNSQMAAAYFNGAAQERGLPFRAISRGIDLYRSVPVRVQDGLALDGLEAANTPQQLTADDMIAADRVVAFDQIPPEQRGRADVTYWSGIPLGIDDYEATRDQIVQRIEALVPMLAAAAESAGDKAPLQLETKIPLGDINGRIDHLAVDLKRQRLFVAELGNDSVGVVDLAAHRLLRTITGLSEPQGVGYEPSTDTLYVANAGDGSVRLYEANEYKATGRIELGSDADNIRVDAAGKRVIVGFGSGGLAVLDPLTRSKVQSVPLKAHPESFQIDPETGRIFVNLPDARAVAVVDGASGKQLANWPLDKGGNFAMAIDRDRDRVLLVYRSPSELAAFSTDGKAVAIAETCGDVDDLFVDAKRGRIYVSCGGGYVDVFEIDGAAYRRIARLPTATGARTSLFVPEMDRLLVAVRAGAAGPAAIWVFKPMP
;
A
#
# COMPACT_ATOMS: atom_id res chain seq x y z
N MET A 1 52.36 61.57 -48.02
CA MET A 1 51.14 62.23 -48.54
C MET A 1 49.93 61.34 -48.23
N ARG A 2 48.82 61.91 -47.73
CA ARG A 2 47.42 61.43 -47.70
C ARG A 2 47.19 59.91 -47.44
N THR A 3 46.74 59.45 -46.26
CA THR A 3 45.42 59.64 -45.60
C THR A 3 44.26 58.89 -46.27
N VAL A 4 43.63 57.96 -45.52
CA VAL A 4 42.17 57.65 -45.38
C VAL A 4 42.09 56.39 -44.47
N VAL A 5 41.73 56.43 -43.16
CA VAL A 5 40.43 56.70 -42.51
C VAL A 5 39.47 55.50 -42.65
N ARG A 6 39.36 54.54 -41.70
CA ARG A 6 38.50 54.47 -40.46
C ARG A 6 38.69 53.07 -39.80
N ASN A 7 38.35 52.71 -38.54
CA ASN A 7 37.86 53.45 -37.36
C ASN A 7 38.18 52.73 -36.00
N VAL A 8 38.28 53.50 -34.92
CA VAL A 8 37.88 53.30 -33.48
C VAL A 8 37.35 51.90 -33.05
N GLN A 9 37.92 51.10 -32.12
CA GLN A 9 38.36 51.24 -30.68
C GLN A 9 37.30 51.56 -29.60
N ALA A 10 36.91 50.56 -28.78
CA ALA A 10 36.71 50.63 -27.30
C ALA A 10 36.25 49.25 -26.78
N ARG A 11 37.05 48.47 -26.02
CA ARG A 11 37.34 48.57 -24.57
C ARG A 11 36.15 48.33 -23.64
N LEU A 12 36.12 47.16 -22.99
CA LEU A 12 36.04 47.09 -21.53
C LEU A 12 36.73 45.83 -20.99
N ARG A 13 37.50 45.96 -19.90
CA ARG A 13 38.02 44.82 -19.12
C ARG A 13 37.00 44.48 -18.05
N LEU A 14 36.74 43.21 -17.78
CA LEU A 14 36.08 42.78 -16.54
C LEU A 14 36.84 41.61 -15.91
N VAL A 15 36.79 41.57 -14.58
CA VAL A 15 37.57 40.67 -13.71
C VAL A 15 37.03 39.25 -13.80
N ALA A 16 37.93 38.27 -13.92
CA ALA A 16 37.58 36.86 -13.83
C ALA A 16 37.35 36.45 -12.37
N ALA A 17 36.09 36.26 -11.98
CA ALA A 17 35.72 35.56 -10.75
C ALA A 17 35.43 34.09 -11.08
N VAL A 18 36.28 33.18 -10.61
CA VAL A 18 36.12 31.74 -10.82
C VAL A 18 35.10 31.21 -9.80
N PHE A 19 33.86 31.01 -10.23
CA PHE A 19 32.91 30.16 -9.52
C PHE A 19 33.12 28.71 -9.97
N ALA A 20 33.78 27.92 -9.14
CA ALA A 20 33.85 26.48 -9.31
C ALA A 20 32.49 25.87 -8.90
N ILE A 21 31.63 25.58 -9.88
CA ILE A 21 30.42 24.79 -9.65
C ILE A 21 30.87 23.33 -9.51
N LEU A 22 30.89 22.85 -8.27
CA LEU A 22 30.95 21.42 -7.98
C LEU A 22 29.63 20.78 -8.43
N THR A 23 29.64 20.18 -9.63
CA THR A 23 28.57 19.28 -10.04
C THR A 23 28.65 18.01 -9.20
N VAL A 24 27.91 17.99 -8.09
CA VAL A 24 27.62 16.75 -7.38
C VAL A 24 26.87 15.85 -8.35
N SER A 25 27.52 14.77 -8.79
CA SER A 25 26.83 13.70 -9.51
C SER A 25 25.83 13.07 -8.56
N ALA A 26 24.56 13.44 -8.69
CA ALA A 26 23.49 12.79 -7.99
C ALA A 26 23.40 11.35 -8.52
N ALA A 27 23.85 10.38 -7.72
CA ALA A 27 23.53 8.98 -7.95
C ALA A 27 22.01 8.87 -7.90
N SER A 28 21.38 8.60 -9.05
CA SER A 28 19.93 8.45 -9.15
C SER A 28 19.48 7.35 -8.19
N ALA A 29 18.49 7.68 -7.34
CA ALA A 29 17.80 6.68 -6.54
C ALA A 29 17.30 5.53 -7.45
N PRO A 30 17.25 4.28 -6.98
CA PRO A 30 16.69 3.19 -7.77
C PRO A 30 15.25 3.56 -8.15
N ALA A 31 14.98 3.59 -9.46
CA ALA A 31 13.66 3.89 -9.96
C ALA A 31 12.65 2.89 -9.35
N GLY A 32 11.50 3.39 -8.90
CA GLY A 32 10.39 2.53 -8.49
C GLY A 32 9.92 1.67 -9.67
N GLU A 33 9.10 0.66 -9.39
CA GLU A 33 8.54 -0.19 -10.46
C GLU A 33 7.85 0.69 -11.53
N PRO A 34 8.07 0.41 -12.82
CA PRO A 34 7.61 1.28 -13.89
C PRO A 34 6.09 1.26 -13.98
N LYS A 35 5.50 2.45 -13.95
CA LYS A 35 4.06 2.68 -14.08
C LYS A 35 3.55 2.17 -15.42
N THR A 36 2.49 1.38 -15.41
CA THR A 36 2.08 0.63 -16.59
C THR A 36 1.00 1.36 -17.40
N ILE A 37 1.29 1.62 -18.68
CA ILE A 37 0.33 2.15 -19.65
C ILE A 37 -0.12 1.02 -20.57
N VAL A 38 -1.43 0.75 -20.62
CA VAL A 38 -1.98 -0.33 -21.46
C VAL A 38 -2.61 0.26 -22.71
N PHE A 39 -2.04 -0.05 -23.87
CA PHE A 39 -2.64 0.26 -25.16
C PHE A 39 -3.45 -0.93 -25.68
N VAL A 40 -4.72 -0.70 -26.04
CA VAL A 40 -5.66 -1.74 -26.47
C VAL A 40 -6.21 -1.42 -27.85
N CYS A 41 -6.06 -2.32 -28.83
CA CYS A 41 -6.82 -2.26 -30.08
C CYS A 41 -7.50 -3.61 -30.34
N GLN A 42 -8.48 -3.67 -31.23
CA GLN A 42 -9.31 -4.85 -31.44
C GLN A 42 -8.47 -6.12 -31.59
N HIS A 43 -7.45 -6.11 -32.46
CA HIS A 43 -6.69 -7.32 -32.75
C HIS A 43 -5.34 -7.45 -32.01
N GLY A 44 -4.92 -6.44 -31.23
CA GLY A 44 -3.68 -6.48 -30.44
C GLY A 44 -2.35 -6.49 -31.21
N VAL A 45 -2.35 -6.21 -32.53
CA VAL A 45 -1.17 -6.38 -33.40
C VAL A 45 -0.68 -5.16 -34.17
N VAL A 46 -1.52 -4.14 -34.38
CA VAL A 46 -1.13 -2.95 -35.17
C VAL A 46 -1.07 -1.72 -34.30
N ASN A 47 -2.20 -1.04 -34.09
CA ASN A 47 -2.22 0.28 -33.47
C ASN A 47 -1.75 0.27 -32.01
N SER A 48 -2.08 -0.77 -31.21
CA SER A 48 -1.61 -0.87 -29.82
C SER A 48 -0.12 -1.23 -29.69
N GLN A 49 0.41 -2.07 -30.58
CA GLN A 49 1.84 -2.38 -30.67
C GLN A 49 2.65 -1.14 -31.03
N MET A 50 2.23 -0.45 -32.10
CA MET A 50 2.85 0.80 -32.55
C MET A 50 2.85 1.85 -31.44
N ALA A 51 1.71 2.08 -30.79
CA ALA A 51 1.63 3.05 -29.70
C ALA A 51 2.47 2.67 -28.47
N ALA A 52 2.52 1.40 -28.10
CA ALA A 52 3.38 0.95 -27.01
C ALA A 52 4.88 1.13 -27.33
N ALA A 53 5.30 0.82 -28.56
CA ALA A 53 6.68 0.99 -29.00
C ALA A 53 7.12 2.47 -29.00
N TYR A 54 6.35 3.35 -29.65
CA TYR A 54 6.62 4.78 -29.67
C TYR A 54 6.57 5.44 -28.29
N PHE A 55 5.63 5.01 -27.44
CA PHE A 55 5.54 5.52 -26.07
C PHE A 55 6.76 5.11 -25.25
N ASN A 56 7.21 3.85 -25.36
CA ASN A 56 8.40 3.37 -24.65
C ASN A 56 9.66 4.12 -25.08
N GLY A 57 9.85 4.37 -26.38
CA GLY A 57 10.94 5.21 -26.88
C GLY A 57 10.90 6.63 -26.28
N ALA A 58 9.75 7.32 -26.42
CA ALA A 58 9.59 8.69 -25.92
C ALA A 58 9.69 8.81 -24.37
N ALA A 59 9.29 7.76 -23.63
CA ALA A 59 9.46 7.69 -22.18
C ALA A 59 10.92 7.45 -21.78
N GLN A 60 11.62 6.56 -22.50
CA GLN A 60 13.04 6.25 -22.28
C GLN A 60 13.93 7.46 -22.57
N GLU A 61 13.73 8.15 -23.68
CA GLU A 61 14.46 9.39 -24.04
C GLU A 61 14.33 10.48 -22.95
N ARG A 62 13.18 10.52 -22.26
CA ARG A 62 12.84 11.51 -21.24
C ARG A 62 13.08 11.00 -19.81
N GLY A 63 13.63 9.80 -19.64
CA GLY A 63 13.93 9.20 -18.33
C GLY A 63 12.70 8.97 -17.44
N LEU A 64 11.51 8.81 -18.03
CA LEU A 64 10.26 8.76 -17.28
C LEU A 64 9.98 7.35 -16.73
N PRO A 65 9.37 7.22 -15.53
CA PRO A 65 9.14 5.94 -14.86
C PRO A 65 7.88 5.22 -15.40
N PHE A 66 7.66 5.21 -16.71
CA PHE A 66 6.52 4.56 -17.35
C PHE A 66 6.97 3.46 -18.31
N ARG A 67 6.20 2.38 -18.39
CA ARG A 67 6.33 1.31 -19.38
C ARG A 67 4.98 1.06 -20.04
N ALA A 68 4.94 1.11 -21.36
CA ALA A 68 3.78 0.73 -22.14
C ALA A 68 3.80 -0.74 -22.52
N ILE A 69 2.61 -1.36 -22.51
CA ILE A 69 2.34 -2.69 -23.03
C ILE A 69 1.15 -2.66 -24.01
N SER A 70 1.18 -3.55 -25.00
CA SER A 70 0.12 -3.70 -26.00
C SER A 70 -0.77 -4.91 -25.70
N ARG A 71 -2.08 -4.75 -25.89
CA ARG A 71 -3.10 -5.80 -25.72
C ARG A 71 -4.11 -5.81 -26.87
N GLY A 72 -4.78 -6.94 -27.03
CA GLY A 72 -5.86 -7.17 -28.01
C GLY A 72 -7.17 -7.68 -27.39
N ILE A 73 -8.29 -7.42 -28.04
CA ILE A 73 -9.63 -7.91 -27.67
C ILE A 73 -9.93 -9.26 -28.35
N ASP A 74 -9.59 -9.38 -29.65
CA ASP A 74 -9.76 -10.56 -30.52
C ASP A 74 -8.47 -10.79 -31.34
N LEU A 75 -7.55 -11.62 -30.84
CA LEU A 75 -6.18 -11.69 -31.40
C LEU A 75 -6.08 -12.18 -32.85
N TYR A 76 -5.24 -11.50 -33.65
CA TYR A 76 -4.58 -12.13 -34.80
C TYR A 76 -3.50 -13.12 -34.33
N ARG A 77 -3.21 -14.12 -35.16
CA ARG A 77 -2.19 -15.16 -34.86
C ARG A 77 -0.74 -14.65 -34.83
N SER A 78 -0.46 -13.50 -35.46
CA SER A 78 0.87 -12.88 -35.51
C SER A 78 0.78 -11.41 -35.89
N VAL A 79 1.85 -10.64 -35.61
CA VAL A 79 1.98 -9.25 -36.06
C VAL A 79 2.22 -9.22 -37.58
N PRO A 80 1.46 -8.43 -38.38
CA PRO A 80 1.68 -8.34 -39.82
C PRO A 80 3.08 -7.84 -40.19
N VAL A 81 3.70 -8.44 -41.21
CA VAL A 81 5.09 -8.12 -41.64
C VAL A 81 5.29 -6.62 -41.91
N ARG A 82 4.35 -5.97 -42.62
CA ARG A 82 4.36 -4.51 -42.88
C ARG A 82 4.51 -3.66 -41.60
N VAL A 83 3.97 -4.11 -40.46
CA VAL A 83 4.05 -3.40 -39.18
C VAL A 83 5.40 -3.65 -38.50
N GLN A 84 5.96 -4.85 -38.64
CA GLN A 84 7.31 -5.17 -38.17
C GLN A 84 8.37 -4.39 -38.96
N ASP A 85 8.28 -4.40 -40.29
CA ASP A 85 9.16 -3.67 -41.19
C ASP A 85 9.09 -2.15 -40.94
N GLY A 86 7.88 -1.61 -40.78
CA GLY A 86 7.67 -0.20 -40.46
C GLY A 86 8.32 0.20 -39.13
N LEU A 87 8.07 -0.54 -38.05
CA LEU A 87 8.69 -0.27 -36.75
C LEU A 87 10.22 -0.40 -36.80
N ALA A 88 10.75 -1.38 -37.55
CA ALA A 88 12.18 -1.56 -37.73
C ALA A 88 12.85 -0.41 -38.51
N LEU A 89 12.17 0.18 -39.52
CA LEU A 89 12.64 1.39 -40.20
C LEU A 89 12.71 2.59 -39.26
N ASP A 90 11.77 2.68 -38.32
CA ASP A 90 11.71 3.71 -37.28
C ASP A 90 12.61 3.37 -36.04
N GLY A 91 13.38 2.28 -36.08
CA GLY A 91 14.33 1.87 -35.03
C GLY A 91 13.72 1.20 -33.79
N LEU A 92 12.47 0.74 -33.88
CA LEU A 92 11.67 0.19 -32.78
C LEU A 92 11.40 -1.32 -32.98
N GLU A 93 11.36 -2.06 -31.87
CA GLU A 93 11.05 -3.50 -31.87
C GLU A 93 9.55 -3.76 -31.60
N ALA A 94 8.93 -4.62 -32.42
CA ALA A 94 7.59 -5.15 -32.18
C ALA A 94 7.62 -6.32 -31.19
N ALA A 95 6.59 -6.47 -30.35
CA ALA A 95 6.47 -7.63 -29.49
C ALA A 95 6.09 -8.89 -30.29
N ASN A 96 6.95 -9.91 -30.24
CA ASN A 96 6.91 -11.13 -31.08
C ASN A 96 5.59 -11.93 -31.03
N THR A 97 4.80 -11.81 -29.95
CA THR A 97 3.55 -12.55 -29.77
C THR A 97 2.45 -11.59 -29.27
N PRO A 98 1.32 -11.47 -29.99
CA PRO A 98 0.17 -10.69 -29.53
C PRO A 98 -0.40 -11.26 -28.22
N GLN A 99 -0.76 -10.39 -27.28
CA GLN A 99 -1.30 -10.79 -25.97
C GLN A 99 -2.74 -10.31 -25.78
N GLN A 100 -3.60 -11.22 -25.32
CA GLN A 100 -5.00 -10.96 -25.00
C GLN A 100 -5.09 -9.98 -23.83
N LEU A 101 -6.03 -9.03 -23.88
CA LEU A 101 -6.35 -8.17 -22.75
C LEU A 101 -6.92 -9.01 -21.60
N THR A 102 -6.31 -8.91 -20.41
CA THR A 102 -6.77 -9.57 -19.19
C THR A 102 -7.35 -8.56 -18.20
N ALA A 103 -8.16 -9.04 -17.25
CA ALA A 103 -8.62 -8.22 -16.12
C ALA A 103 -7.43 -7.72 -15.26
N ASP A 104 -6.37 -8.52 -15.13
CA ASP A 104 -5.17 -8.15 -14.37
C ASP A 104 -4.42 -6.99 -15.03
N ASP A 105 -4.32 -6.95 -16.37
CA ASP A 105 -3.79 -5.79 -17.10
C ASP A 105 -4.59 -4.51 -16.79
N MET A 106 -5.91 -4.62 -16.73
CA MET A 106 -6.82 -3.49 -16.48
C MET A 106 -6.79 -3.01 -15.02
N ILE A 107 -6.46 -3.90 -14.07
CA ILE A 107 -6.29 -3.59 -12.64
C ILE A 107 -4.89 -3.01 -12.36
N ALA A 108 -3.86 -3.49 -13.07
CA ALA A 108 -2.47 -3.05 -12.90
C ALA A 108 -2.11 -1.77 -13.68
N ALA A 109 -2.96 -1.32 -14.60
CA ALA A 109 -2.72 -0.12 -15.40
C ALA A 109 -2.84 1.19 -14.58
N ASP A 110 -1.80 2.02 -14.62
CA ASP A 110 -1.90 3.44 -14.25
C ASP A 110 -2.80 4.22 -15.23
N ARG A 111 -2.86 3.79 -16.50
CA ARG A 111 -3.77 4.32 -17.53
C ARG A 111 -4.00 3.32 -18.65
N VAL A 112 -5.25 3.22 -19.09
CA VAL A 112 -5.66 2.46 -20.29
C VAL A 112 -6.01 3.41 -21.42
N VAL A 113 -5.44 3.17 -22.60
CA VAL A 113 -5.73 3.88 -23.84
C VAL A 113 -6.22 2.87 -24.87
N ALA A 114 -7.40 3.11 -25.46
CA ALA A 114 -8.02 2.18 -26.38
C ALA A 114 -8.30 2.81 -27.75
N PHE A 115 -7.98 2.10 -28.83
CA PHE A 115 -8.33 2.50 -30.20
C PHE A 115 -9.79 2.12 -30.53
N ASP A 116 -10.28 1.05 -29.89
CA ASP A 116 -11.56 0.40 -30.15
C ASP A 116 -12.37 0.27 -28.85
N GLN A 117 -13.68 0.00 -28.96
CA GLN A 117 -14.52 -0.22 -27.78
C GLN A 117 -14.16 -1.54 -27.08
N ILE A 118 -13.60 -1.45 -25.88
CA ILE A 118 -13.37 -2.61 -25.00
C ILE A 118 -14.73 -3.12 -24.48
N PRO A 119 -15.06 -4.41 -24.64
CA PRO A 119 -16.30 -5.00 -24.11
C PRO A 119 -16.43 -4.79 -22.59
N PRO A 120 -17.63 -4.49 -22.04
CA PRO A 120 -17.82 -4.20 -20.62
C PRO A 120 -17.23 -5.25 -19.67
N GLU A 121 -17.32 -6.52 -20.04
CA GLU A 121 -16.79 -7.68 -19.30
C GLU A 121 -15.25 -7.73 -19.25
N GLN A 122 -14.57 -7.19 -20.27
CA GLN A 122 -13.10 -7.04 -20.28
C GLN A 122 -12.66 -5.70 -19.66
N ARG A 123 -13.48 -4.66 -19.80
CA ARG A 123 -13.19 -3.30 -19.28
C ARG A 123 -13.31 -3.23 -17.75
N GLY A 124 -14.28 -3.92 -17.16
CA GLY A 124 -14.60 -3.80 -15.75
C GLY A 124 -14.92 -2.36 -15.35
N ARG A 125 -14.28 -1.85 -14.28
CA ARG A 125 -14.42 -0.46 -13.82
C ARG A 125 -13.35 0.50 -14.35
N ALA A 126 -12.46 0.07 -15.24
CA ALA A 126 -11.34 0.90 -15.68
C ALA A 126 -11.81 2.18 -16.42
N ASP A 127 -11.16 3.30 -16.10
CA ASP A 127 -11.25 4.51 -16.91
C ASP A 127 -10.37 4.36 -18.15
N VAL A 128 -10.94 4.63 -19.32
CA VAL A 128 -10.35 4.30 -20.62
C VAL A 128 -10.39 5.55 -21.50
N THR A 129 -9.21 6.00 -21.92
CA THR A 129 -9.08 7.09 -22.90
C THR A 129 -9.20 6.51 -24.31
N TYR A 130 -10.24 6.86 -25.05
CA TYR A 130 -10.44 6.37 -26.41
C TYR A 130 -9.75 7.27 -27.46
N TRP A 131 -8.89 6.68 -28.28
CA TRP A 131 -8.20 7.31 -29.41
C TRP A 131 -8.89 6.97 -30.73
N SER A 132 -10.05 7.57 -30.96
CA SER A 132 -10.82 7.41 -32.19
C SER A 132 -10.23 8.17 -33.38
N GLY A 133 -10.65 7.80 -34.60
CA GLY A 133 -10.28 8.48 -35.86
C GLY A 133 -8.90 8.11 -36.43
N ILE A 134 -8.22 7.13 -35.82
CA ILE A 134 -6.93 6.62 -36.32
C ILE A 134 -7.22 5.50 -37.33
N PRO A 135 -6.62 5.53 -38.54
CA PRO A 135 -6.74 4.42 -39.48
C PRO A 135 -6.12 3.12 -38.95
N LEU A 136 -6.39 2.00 -39.60
CA LEU A 136 -5.70 0.75 -39.31
C LEU A 136 -4.33 0.80 -39.99
N GLY A 137 -3.24 0.62 -39.23
CA GLY A 137 -1.88 0.66 -39.78
C GLY A 137 -1.51 -0.48 -40.73
N ILE A 138 -2.44 -1.38 -41.04
CA ILE A 138 -2.34 -2.34 -42.14
C ILE A 138 -2.67 -1.69 -43.50
N ASP A 139 -3.63 -0.76 -43.50
CA ASP A 139 -4.12 -0.05 -44.70
C ASP A 139 -3.14 1.07 -45.08
N ASP A 140 -2.82 1.94 -44.11
CA ASP A 140 -1.88 3.05 -44.24
C ASP A 140 -1.02 3.15 -42.96
N TYR A 141 0.21 2.65 -43.04
CA TYR A 141 1.13 2.64 -41.90
C TYR A 141 1.61 4.05 -41.53
N GLU A 142 1.96 4.88 -42.52
CA GLU A 142 2.53 6.21 -42.30
C GLU A 142 1.48 7.16 -41.69
N ALA A 143 0.27 7.22 -42.25
CA ALA A 143 -0.80 8.05 -41.68
C ALA A 143 -1.27 7.56 -40.30
N THR A 144 -1.18 6.25 -40.03
CA THR A 144 -1.45 5.68 -38.69
C THR A 144 -0.36 6.06 -37.70
N ARG A 145 0.91 5.90 -38.07
CA ARG A 145 2.08 6.26 -37.27
C ARG A 145 2.04 7.72 -36.87
N ASP A 146 1.91 8.62 -37.84
CA ASP A 146 1.99 10.06 -37.59
C ASP A 146 0.87 10.53 -36.63
N GLN A 147 -0.33 9.95 -36.75
CA GLN A 147 -1.45 10.16 -35.83
C GLN A 147 -1.25 9.57 -34.42
N ILE A 148 -0.54 8.44 -34.30
CA ILE A 148 -0.19 7.83 -33.01
C ILE A 148 0.91 8.63 -32.33
N VAL A 149 1.97 8.99 -33.07
CA VAL A 149 3.08 9.83 -32.60
C VAL A 149 2.55 11.16 -32.09
N GLN A 150 1.70 11.87 -32.85
CA GLN A 150 1.11 13.14 -32.42
C GLN A 150 0.35 13.03 -31.07
N ARG A 151 -0.38 11.93 -30.85
CA ARG A 151 -1.10 11.72 -29.58
C ARG A 151 -0.14 11.32 -28.43
N ILE A 152 0.95 10.62 -28.72
CA ILE A 152 2.02 10.31 -27.76
C ILE A 152 2.80 11.58 -27.37
N GLU A 153 3.11 12.44 -28.34
CA GLU A 153 3.76 13.74 -28.11
C GLU A 153 2.91 14.67 -27.21
N ALA A 154 1.58 14.57 -27.26
CA ALA A 154 0.70 15.25 -26.32
C ALA A 154 0.61 14.54 -24.95
N LEU A 155 0.53 13.20 -24.94
CA LEU A 155 0.35 12.40 -23.71
C LEU A 155 1.60 12.42 -22.81
N VAL A 156 2.80 12.25 -23.37
CA VAL A 156 4.03 12.06 -22.59
C VAL A 156 4.39 13.29 -21.75
N PRO A 157 4.31 14.55 -22.23
CA PRO A 157 4.51 15.74 -21.39
C PRO A 157 3.47 15.88 -20.27
N MET A 158 2.21 15.49 -20.52
CA MET A 158 1.18 15.48 -19.45
C MET A 158 1.52 14.46 -18.35
N LEU A 159 2.02 13.29 -18.72
CA LEU A 159 2.47 12.27 -17.77
C LEU A 159 3.75 12.67 -17.04
N ALA A 160 4.68 13.35 -17.72
CA ALA A 160 5.90 13.89 -17.13
C ALA A 160 5.57 14.95 -16.05
N ALA A 161 4.76 15.96 -16.40
CA ALA A 161 4.33 16.98 -15.46
C ALA A 161 3.56 16.39 -14.26
N ALA A 162 2.74 15.36 -14.48
CA ALA A 162 2.08 14.63 -13.40
C ALA A 162 3.09 13.89 -12.50
N ALA A 163 4.09 13.21 -13.07
CA ALA A 163 5.14 12.52 -12.31
C ALA A 163 6.03 13.49 -11.51
N GLU A 164 6.46 14.59 -12.11
CA GLU A 164 7.23 15.66 -11.45
C GLU A 164 6.43 16.28 -10.29
N SER A 165 5.15 16.60 -10.51
CA SER A 165 4.29 17.17 -9.47
C SER A 165 4.02 16.24 -8.28
N ALA A 166 4.15 14.92 -8.48
CA ALA A 166 3.99 13.90 -7.45
C ALA A 166 5.29 13.62 -6.67
N GLY A 167 6.47 13.78 -7.30
CA GLY A 167 7.77 13.52 -6.67
C GLY A 167 8.06 14.43 -5.47
N ASP A 168 7.76 15.72 -5.59
CA ASP A 168 8.01 16.72 -4.53
C ASP A 168 6.88 16.82 -3.48
N LYS A 169 5.80 16.03 -3.59
CA LYS A 169 4.58 16.16 -2.77
C LYS A 169 3.95 14.86 -2.28
N ALA A 170 4.68 13.73 -2.30
CA ALA A 170 4.16 12.47 -1.78
C ALA A 170 3.86 12.58 -0.26
N PRO A 171 2.64 12.23 0.21
CA PRO A 171 2.26 12.39 1.62
C PRO A 171 2.93 11.37 2.56
N LEU A 172 3.56 10.34 2.00
CA LEU A 172 4.45 9.39 2.66
C LEU A 172 5.77 9.32 1.87
N GLN A 173 6.91 9.32 2.56
CA GLN A 173 8.23 9.12 1.98
C GLN A 173 8.85 7.83 2.54
N LEU A 174 9.31 6.92 1.67
CA LEU A 174 10.07 5.75 2.12
C LEU A 174 11.46 6.20 2.61
N GLU A 175 11.77 5.97 3.88
CA GLU A 175 13.08 6.29 4.47
C GLU A 175 14.06 5.13 4.42
N THR A 176 13.60 3.91 4.73
CA THR A 176 14.47 2.71 4.78
C THR A 176 13.67 1.43 4.60
N LYS A 177 14.37 0.33 4.28
CA LYS A 177 13.85 -1.04 4.29
C LYS A 177 14.72 -1.86 5.24
N ILE A 178 14.16 -2.35 6.35
CA ILE A 178 14.86 -3.13 7.36
C ILE A 178 14.70 -4.62 7.07
N PRO A 179 15.76 -5.39 6.72
CA PRO A 179 15.62 -6.81 6.39
C PRO A 179 15.13 -7.64 7.58
N LEU A 180 14.22 -8.58 7.31
CA LEU A 180 13.72 -9.58 8.27
C LEU A 180 14.48 -10.92 8.21
N GLY A 181 15.40 -11.08 7.25
CA GLY A 181 16.06 -12.37 6.99
C GLY A 181 15.21 -13.29 6.12
N ASP A 182 15.36 -14.60 6.30
CA ASP A 182 14.81 -15.64 5.42
C ASP A 182 13.33 -15.97 5.71
N ILE A 183 12.50 -14.95 5.87
CA ILE A 183 11.07 -15.04 6.19
C ILE A 183 10.25 -15.25 4.91
N ASN A 184 9.47 -16.33 4.88
CA ASN A 184 8.65 -16.74 3.74
C ASN A 184 7.16 -16.80 4.12
N GLY A 185 6.24 -16.58 3.18
CA GLY A 185 4.80 -16.66 3.45
C GLY A 185 4.16 -15.39 4.05
N ARG A 186 3.12 -15.55 4.88
CA ARG A 186 2.37 -14.43 5.48
C ARG A 186 3.11 -13.85 6.69
N ILE A 187 3.13 -12.53 6.77
CA ILE A 187 3.39 -11.76 7.98
C ILE A 187 2.05 -11.20 8.45
N ASP A 188 1.88 -11.05 9.76
CA ASP A 188 0.68 -10.54 10.41
C ASP A 188 1.03 -9.47 11.47
N HIS A 189 0.14 -9.19 12.43
CA HIS A 189 0.20 -7.99 13.29
C HIS A 189 1.58 -7.65 13.88
N LEU A 190 1.82 -6.35 14.03
CA LEU A 190 3.06 -5.79 14.56
C LEU A 190 2.82 -5.12 15.93
N ALA A 191 3.83 -5.11 16.79
CA ALA A 191 3.81 -4.37 18.05
C ALA A 191 5.15 -3.68 18.33
N VAL A 192 5.16 -2.57 19.08
CA VAL A 192 6.36 -1.77 19.31
C VAL A 192 6.70 -1.58 20.79
N ASP A 193 7.97 -1.83 21.15
CA ASP A 193 8.59 -1.30 22.37
C ASP A 193 9.21 0.06 22.02
N LEU A 194 8.45 1.13 22.26
CA LEU A 194 8.89 2.52 22.03
C LEU A 194 10.17 2.87 22.82
N LYS A 195 10.32 2.33 24.03
CA LYS A 195 11.43 2.69 24.93
C LYS A 195 12.76 2.10 24.47
N ARG A 196 12.74 0.89 23.91
CA ARG A 196 13.94 0.23 23.35
C ARG A 196 14.04 0.30 21.83
N GLN A 197 13.09 0.99 21.18
CA GLN A 197 12.93 1.06 19.72
C GLN A 197 12.95 -0.33 19.05
N ARG A 198 12.18 -1.28 19.60
CA ARG A 198 12.06 -2.64 19.04
C ARG A 198 10.69 -2.83 18.40
N LEU A 199 10.65 -3.39 17.19
CA LEU A 199 9.43 -3.85 16.55
C LEU A 199 9.36 -5.38 16.66
N PHE A 200 8.19 -5.88 17.04
CA PHE A 200 7.84 -7.29 17.04
C PHE A 200 6.94 -7.57 15.84
N VAL A 201 7.23 -8.63 15.11
CA VAL A 201 6.64 -8.97 13.82
C VAL A 201 6.09 -10.39 13.90
N ALA A 202 4.78 -10.60 13.77
CA ALA A 202 4.21 -11.94 13.66
C ALA A 202 4.54 -12.55 12.29
N GLU A 203 5.49 -13.48 12.26
CA GLU A 203 5.92 -14.14 11.02
C GLU A 203 5.11 -15.42 10.81
N LEU A 204 3.77 -15.28 10.74
CA LEU A 204 2.77 -16.36 10.71
C LEU A 204 3.23 -17.59 9.91
N GLY A 205 3.64 -17.38 8.65
CA GLY A 205 4.07 -18.46 7.75
C GLY A 205 5.39 -19.18 8.09
N ASN A 206 6.02 -18.85 9.22
CA ASN A 206 7.32 -19.36 9.68
C ASN A 206 7.29 -19.84 11.14
N ASP A 207 6.11 -19.82 11.79
CA ASP A 207 5.93 -20.17 13.21
C ASP A 207 6.88 -19.41 14.15
N SER A 208 7.08 -18.11 13.85
CA SER A 208 8.02 -17.25 14.55
C SER A 208 7.55 -15.81 14.79
N VAL A 209 8.26 -15.11 15.70
CA VAL A 209 8.18 -13.66 15.86
C VAL A 209 9.56 -13.05 15.67
N GLY A 210 9.64 -12.14 14.69
CA GLY A 210 10.83 -11.34 14.42
C GLY A 210 10.95 -10.19 15.42
N VAL A 211 12.14 -10.00 15.96
CA VAL A 211 12.49 -8.85 16.81
C VAL A 211 13.44 -7.95 16.03
N VAL A 212 12.98 -6.76 15.65
CA VAL A 212 13.73 -5.80 14.83
C VAL A 212 14.20 -4.62 15.67
N ASP A 213 15.46 -4.23 15.50
CA ASP A 213 16.01 -2.97 15.99
C ASP A 213 15.65 -1.84 15.02
N LEU A 214 14.76 -0.94 15.44
CA LEU A 214 14.36 0.22 14.63
C LEU A 214 15.43 1.32 14.61
N ALA A 215 16.39 1.32 15.54
CA ALA A 215 17.50 2.28 15.56
C ALA A 215 18.71 1.78 14.75
N ALA A 216 19.03 0.48 14.83
CA ALA A 216 20.12 -0.14 14.08
C ALA A 216 19.70 -0.74 12.72
N HIS A 217 18.42 -0.59 12.32
CA HIS A 217 17.85 -1.05 11.05
C HIS A 217 18.16 -2.52 10.72
N ARG A 218 17.99 -3.43 11.69
CA ARG A 218 18.30 -4.86 11.51
C ARG A 218 17.45 -5.77 12.39
N LEU A 219 17.27 -7.02 11.98
CA LEU A 219 16.82 -8.09 12.86
C LEU A 219 17.81 -8.27 14.03
N LEU A 220 17.28 -8.36 15.26
CA LEU A 220 18.01 -8.68 16.49
C LEU A 220 17.98 -10.17 16.80
N ARG A 221 16.81 -10.78 16.63
CA ARG A 221 16.49 -12.15 17.06
C ARG A 221 15.20 -12.60 16.41
N THR A 222 15.04 -13.91 16.24
CA THR A 222 13.77 -14.57 15.95
C THR A 222 13.38 -15.45 17.14
N ILE A 223 12.11 -15.39 17.54
CA ILE A 223 11.50 -16.28 18.54
C ILE A 223 10.79 -17.38 17.77
N THR A 224 11.18 -18.64 17.93
CA THR A 224 10.64 -19.78 17.16
C THR A 224 9.83 -20.74 18.04
N GLY A 225 9.14 -21.70 17.42
CA GLY A 225 8.34 -22.70 18.14
C GLY A 225 7.00 -22.15 18.61
N LEU A 226 6.44 -21.22 17.83
CA LEU A 226 5.06 -20.74 17.91
C LEU A 226 4.17 -21.63 17.01
N SER A 227 2.90 -21.29 16.84
CA SER A 227 1.99 -22.01 15.94
C SER A 227 1.04 -21.02 15.27
N GLU A 228 1.35 -20.66 14.02
CA GLU A 228 0.65 -19.61 13.26
C GLU A 228 0.44 -18.33 14.10
N PRO A 229 1.53 -17.67 14.56
CA PRO A 229 1.41 -16.45 15.33
C PRO A 229 0.75 -15.35 14.49
N GLN A 230 -0.32 -14.75 15.01
CA GLN A 230 -1.07 -13.68 14.36
C GLN A 230 -0.97 -12.37 15.13
N GLY A 231 -1.50 -12.33 16.36
CA GLY A 231 -1.46 -11.14 17.21
C GLY A 231 -0.17 -11.01 18.01
N VAL A 232 0.36 -9.79 18.11
CA VAL A 232 1.47 -9.44 19.01
C VAL A 232 1.09 -8.22 19.84
N GLY A 233 1.48 -8.21 21.11
CA GLY A 233 1.32 -7.05 21.99
C GLY A 233 2.43 -6.98 23.03
N TYR A 234 3.01 -5.80 23.23
CA TYR A 234 4.03 -5.56 24.25
C TYR A 234 3.46 -4.70 25.39
N GLU A 235 3.49 -5.23 26.61
CA GLU A 235 3.06 -4.55 27.83
C GLU A 235 4.28 -3.98 28.58
N PRO A 236 4.49 -2.64 28.56
CA PRO A 236 5.68 -2.04 29.15
C PRO A 236 5.73 -2.10 30.68
N SER A 237 4.58 -2.18 31.37
CA SER A 237 4.53 -2.14 32.84
C SER A 237 5.05 -3.43 33.49
N THR A 238 4.99 -4.56 32.78
CA THR A 238 5.50 -5.87 33.23
C THR A 238 6.60 -6.43 32.32
N ASP A 239 7.11 -5.61 31.41
CA ASP A 239 8.14 -5.94 30.40
C ASP A 239 7.85 -7.26 29.65
N THR A 240 6.57 -7.48 29.32
CA THR A 240 6.08 -8.78 28.83
C THR A 240 5.57 -8.65 27.39
N LEU A 241 6.08 -9.52 26.51
CA LEU A 241 5.61 -9.71 25.15
C LEU A 241 4.56 -10.84 25.13
N TYR A 242 3.39 -10.55 24.59
CA TYR A 242 2.30 -11.48 24.36
C TYR A 242 2.23 -11.80 22.86
N VAL A 243 2.12 -13.09 22.54
CA VAL A 243 1.99 -13.58 21.16
C VAL A 243 0.79 -14.52 21.11
N ALA A 244 -0.21 -14.18 20.32
CA ALA A 244 -1.40 -15.00 20.08
C ALA A 244 -1.15 -15.92 18.88
N ASN A 245 -1.53 -17.19 19.04
CA ASN A 245 -1.25 -18.29 18.11
C ASN A 245 -2.59 -18.83 17.64
N ALA A 246 -2.86 -18.72 16.34
CA ALA A 246 -4.14 -19.16 15.79
C ALA A 246 -4.22 -20.70 15.76
N GLY A 247 -3.16 -21.34 15.25
CA GLY A 247 -3.08 -22.78 15.03
C GLY A 247 -3.26 -23.65 16.28
N ASP A 248 -2.97 -23.11 17.47
CA ASP A 248 -3.19 -23.81 18.75
C ASP A 248 -4.03 -23.04 19.80
N GLY A 249 -4.56 -21.86 19.45
CA GLY A 249 -5.44 -21.07 20.30
C GLY A 249 -4.81 -20.58 21.60
N SER A 250 -3.49 -20.45 21.67
CA SER A 250 -2.77 -20.04 22.88
C SER A 250 -2.16 -18.65 22.79
N VAL A 251 -2.09 -17.97 23.94
CA VAL A 251 -1.28 -16.78 24.12
C VAL A 251 0.01 -17.18 24.83
N ARG A 252 1.14 -16.99 24.15
CA ARG A 252 2.49 -17.26 24.65
C ARG A 252 3.08 -15.97 25.22
N LEU A 253 3.72 -16.09 26.38
CA LEU A 253 4.28 -14.96 27.12
C LEU A 253 5.80 -15.07 27.16
N TYR A 254 6.49 -13.96 26.89
CA TYR A 254 7.94 -13.85 26.92
C TYR A 254 8.35 -12.59 27.68
N GLU A 255 9.48 -12.62 28.37
CA GLU A 255 10.10 -11.38 28.87
C GLU A 255 10.74 -10.61 27.70
N ALA A 256 10.50 -9.31 27.59
CA ALA A 256 10.89 -8.53 26.41
C ALA A 256 12.38 -8.17 26.35
N ASN A 257 13.16 -8.47 27.40
CA ASN A 257 14.60 -8.26 27.41
C ASN A 257 15.37 -9.36 26.67
N GLU A 258 15.25 -10.62 27.14
CA GLU A 258 15.98 -11.79 26.63
C GLU A 258 15.11 -12.75 25.80
N TYR A 259 13.79 -12.54 25.76
CA TYR A 259 12.82 -13.38 25.03
C TYR A 259 12.72 -14.82 25.55
N LYS A 260 12.99 -15.00 26.84
CA LYS A 260 12.69 -16.23 27.56
C LYS A 260 11.18 -16.40 27.71
N ALA A 261 10.67 -17.61 27.45
CA ALA A 261 9.27 -17.93 27.69
C ALA A 261 8.95 -17.87 29.20
N THR A 262 7.92 -17.12 29.57
CA THR A 262 7.48 -16.91 30.96
C THR A 262 6.09 -17.47 31.24
N GLY A 263 5.33 -17.90 30.23
CA GLY A 263 4.02 -18.52 30.42
C GLY A 263 3.29 -18.85 29.12
N ARG A 264 2.13 -19.48 29.28
CA ARG A 264 1.17 -19.82 28.23
C ARG A 264 -0.24 -19.75 28.81
N ILE A 265 -1.18 -19.18 28.06
CA ILE A 265 -2.59 -19.07 28.43
C ILE A 265 -3.41 -19.72 27.32
N GLU A 266 -4.18 -20.75 27.64
CA GLU A 266 -5.07 -21.39 26.66
C GLU A 266 -6.37 -20.57 26.50
N LEU A 267 -6.68 -20.16 25.27
CA LEU A 267 -7.96 -19.56 24.91
C LEU A 267 -8.89 -20.60 24.24
N GLY A 268 -8.32 -21.55 23.49
CA GLY A 268 -8.98 -22.78 23.03
C GLY A 268 -8.72 -23.08 21.57
N SER A 269 -8.93 -22.09 20.70
CA SER A 269 -8.60 -22.11 19.28
C SER A 269 -8.42 -20.67 18.80
N ASP A 270 -7.67 -20.48 17.72
CA ASP A 270 -7.80 -19.29 16.85
C ASP A 270 -7.64 -17.97 17.62
N ALA A 271 -6.51 -17.82 18.33
CA ALA A 271 -6.17 -16.58 19.02
C ALA A 271 -5.48 -15.62 18.04
N ASP A 272 -6.16 -14.53 17.67
CA ASP A 272 -5.70 -13.54 16.71
C ASP A 272 -5.32 -12.23 17.43
N ASN A 273 -6.04 -11.12 17.22
CA ASN A 273 -5.44 -9.82 17.47
C ASN A 273 -5.31 -9.49 18.98
N ILE A 274 -4.22 -8.80 19.32
CA ILE A 274 -3.93 -8.32 20.68
C ILE A 274 -4.06 -6.79 20.71
N ARG A 275 -4.61 -6.26 21.81
CA ARG A 275 -4.53 -4.84 22.19
C ARG A 275 -4.09 -4.70 23.63
N VAL A 276 -3.14 -3.80 23.88
CA VAL A 276 -2.66 -3.46 25.23
C VAL A 276 -3.40 -2.19 25.68
N ASP A 277 -4.21 -2.32 26.72
CA ASP A 277 -4.99 -1.24 27.31
C ASP A 277 -4.30 -0.74 28.58
N ALA A 278 -3.39 0.22 28.41
CA ALA A 278 -2.63 0.82 29.51
C ALA A 278 -3.53 1.58 30.51
N ALA A 279 -4.67 2.12 30.05
CA ALA A 279 -5.63 2.82 30.91
C ALA A 279 -6.43 1.84 31.78
N GLY A 280 -6.93 0.75 31.18
CA GLY A 280 -7.58 -0.36 31.85
C GLY A 280 -6.63 -1.37 32.53
N LYS A 281 -5.31 -1.18 32.41
CA LYS A 281 -4.23 -2.03 32.94
C LYS A 281 -4.38 -3.52 32.60
N ARG A 282 -4.60 -3.80 31.31
CA ARG A 282 -4.96 -5.14 30.82
C ARG A 282 -4.52 -5.38 29.39
N VAL A 283 -4.37 -6.65 29.04
CA VAL A 283 -4.19 -7.09 27.65
C VAL A 283 -5.48 -7.76 27.20
N ILE A 284 -5.98 -7.40 26.02
CA ILE A 284 -7.20 -7.97 25.44
C ILE A 284 -6.81 -8.74 24.17
N VAL A 285 -7.37 -9.93 24.00
CA VAL A 285 -7.09 -10.83 22.87
C VAL A 285 -8.39 -11.28 22.22
N GLY A 286 -8.54 -11.07 20.91
CA GLY A 286 -9.63 -11.64 20.11
C GLY A 286 -9.37 -13.12 19.85
N PHE A 287 -10.38 -13.98 20.00
CA PHE A 287 -10.17 -15.42 19.80
C PHE A 287 -11.42 -16.23 19.41
N GLY A 288 -11.16 -17.38 18.80
CA GLY A 288 -12.11 -18.47 18.56
C GLY A 288 -13.26 -18.09 17.65
N SER A 289 -14.35 -18.86 17.72
CA SER A 289 -15.60 -18.53 17.00
C SER A 289 -16.32 -17.29 17.55
N GLY A 290 -15.75 -16.58 18.54
CA GLY A 290 -16.25 -15.31 19.03
C GLY A 290 -16.06 -15.09 20.52
N GLY A 291 -14.91 -14.53 20.90
CA GLY A 291 -14.74 -13.92 22.22
C GLY A 291 -13.60 -12.89 22.30
N LEU A 292 -13.66 -12.04 23.33
CA LEU A 292 -12.49 -11.31 23.82
C LEU A 292 -12.04 -11.90 25.15
N ALA A 293 -10.79 -12.33 25.24
CA ALA A 293 -10.16 -12.69 26.51
C ALA A 293 -9.54 -11.44 27.12
N VAL A 294 -9.85 -11.14 28.39
CA VAL A 294 -9.18 -10.10 29.16
C VAL A 294 -8.13 -10.77 30.04
N LEU A 295 -6.89 -10.33 29.90
CA LEU A 295 -5.73 -10.83 30.63
C LEU A 295 -5.22 -9.76 31.60
N ASP A 296 -4.96 -10.14 32.83
CA ASP A 296 -4.25 -9.30 33.80
C ASP A 296 -2.74 -9.46 33.58
N PRO A 297 -2.00 -8.36 33.32
CA PRO A 297 -0.57 -8.42 33.02
C PRO A 297 0.30 -8.67 34.24
N LEU A 298 -0.17 -8.36 35.45
CA LEU A 298 0.55 -8.58 36.71
C LEU A 298 0.48 -10.05 37.12
N THR A 299 -0.71 -10.66 37.06
CA THR A 299 -0.90 -12.09 37.37
C THR A 299 -0.62 -13.00 36.17
N ARG A 300 -0.50 -12.44 34.96
CA ARG A 300 -0.26 -13.15 33.70
C ARG A 300 -1.31 -14.23 33.42
N SER A 301 -2.58 -13.90 33.70
CA SER A 301 -3.69 -14.85 33.66
C SER A 301 -4.94 -14.25 32.98
N LYS A 302 -5.76 -15.13 32.39
CA LYS A 302 -7.10 -14.75 31.89
C LYS A 302 -8.04 -14.50 33.06
N VAL A 303 -8.54 -13.27 33.19
CA VAL A 303 -9.46 -12.84 34.25
C VAL A 303 -10.91 -12.71 33.79
N GLN A 304 -11.15 -12.54 32.49
CA GLN A 304 -12.50 -12.51 31.91
C GLN A 304 -12.53 -13.10 30.50
N SER A 305 -13.69 -13.60 30.10
CA SER A 305 -14.02 -13.92 28.70
C SER A 305 -15.34 -13.23 28.35
N VAL A 306 -15.32 -12.39 27.32
CA VAL A 306 -16.51 -11.71 26.78
C VAL A 306 -16.99 -12.48 25.55
N PRO A 307 -18.21 -13.08 25.56
CA PRO A 307 -18.72 -13.80 24.40
C PRO A 307 -19.14 -12.81 23.29
N LEU A 308 -18.85 -13.18 22.05
CA LEU A 308 -19.24 -12.45 20.83
C LEU A 308 -20.10 -13.36 19.93
N LYS A 309 -20.65 -12.79 18.85
CA LYS A 309 -21.51 -13.52 17.90
C LYS A 309 -20.75 -14.23 16.76
N ALA A 310 -19.49 -13.85 16.55
CA ALA A 310 -18.59 -14.38 15.52
C ALA A 310 -17.14 -14.06 15.92
N HIS A 311 -16.16 -14.59 15.18
CA HIS A 311 -14.75 -14.25 15.34
C HIS A 311 -14.52 -12.72 15.19
N PRO A 312 -13.73 -12.09 16.08
CA PRO A 312 -13.38 -10.68 16.00
C PRO A 312 -12.14 -10.43 15.12
N GLU A 313 -12.33 -10.17 13.82
CA GLU A 313 -11.23 -9.90 12.86
C GLU A 313 -10.43 -8.62 13.18
N SER A 314 -11.03 -7.68 13.91
CA SER A 314 -10.32 -6.52 14.45
C SER A 314 -11.13 -5.89 15.58
N PHE A 315 -10.45 -5.25 16.53
CA PHE A 315 -11.09 -4.41 17.52
C PHE A 315 -10.20 -3.23 17.92
N GLN A 316 -10.84 -2.17 18.40
CA GLN A 316 -10.18 -0.97 18.89
C GLN A 316 -10.79 -0.51 20.21
N ILE A 317 -9.94 -0.03 21.10
CA ILE A 317 -10.30 0.45 22.42
C ILE A 317 -10.30 1.98 22.40
N ASP A 318 -11.41 2.60 22.77
CA ASP A 318 -11.51 4.02 23.03
C ASP A 318 -10.97 4.28 24.46
N PRO A 319 -9.78 4.89 24.62
CA PRO A 319 -9.15 5.06 25.92
C PRO A 319 -9.85 6.12 26.80
N GLU A 320 -10.72 6.95 26.23
CA GLU A 320 -11.44 7.99 26.97
C GLU A 320 -12.74 7.46 27.55
N THR A 321 -13.49 6.67 26.77
CA THR A 321 -14.78 6.11 27.23
C THR A 321 -14.67 4.67 27.76
N GLY A 322 -13.53 4.00 27.55
CA GLY A 322 -13.33 2.59 27.90
C GLY A 322 -14.17 1.62 27.06
N ARG A 323 -14.83 2.08 25.98
CA ARG A 323 -15.59 1.24 25.05
C ARG A 323 -14.64 0.51 24.11
N ILE A 324 -15.00 -0.73 23.78
CA ILE A 324 -14.32 -1.53 22.78
C ILE A 324 -15.26 -1.68 21.58
N PHE A 325 -14.83 -1.22 20.42
CA PHE A 325 -15.51 -1.46 19.15
C PHE A 325 -14.90 -2.71 18.53
N VAL A 326 -15.74 -3.70 18.20
CA VAL A 326 -15.33 -5.03 17.76
C VAL A 326 -15.97 -5.32 16.41
N ASN A 327 -15.14 -5.51 15.39
CA ASN A 327 -15.57 -5.92 14.07
C ASN A 327 -15.93 -7.41 14.05
N LEU A 328 -17.14 -7.78 13.60
CA LEU A 328 -17.64 -9.15 13.52
C LEU A 328 -18.14 -9.46 12.10
N PRO A 329 -17.27 -9.80 11.14
CA PRO A 329 -17.63 -9.81 9.72
C PRO A 329 -18.63 -10.90 9.32
N ASP A 330 -18.48 -12.10 9.89
CA ASP A 330 -19.42 -13.21 9.67
C ASP A 330 -20.80 -12.94 10.31
N ALA A 331 -20.84 -12.19 11.41
CA ALA A 331 -22.09 -11.69 11.99
C ALA A 331 -22.63 -10.44 11.28
N ARG A 332 -21.90 -9.90 10.29
CA ARG A 332 -22.16 -8.62 9.61
C ARG A 332 -22.49 -7.51 10.61
N ALA A 333 -21.64 -7.33 11.61
CA ALA A 333 -21.91 -6.41 12.70
C ALA A 333 -20.65 -5.74 13.26
N VAL A 334 -20.84 -4.61 13.93
CA VAL A 334 -19.91 -4.13 14.94
C VAL A 334 -20.57 -4.31 16.32
N ALA A 335 -19.91 -5.01 17.23
CA ALA A 335 -20.29 -5.01 18.63
C ALA A 335 -19.61 -3.84 19.35
N VAL A 336 -20.35 -3.17 20.24
CA VAL A 336 -19.78 -2.20 21.17
C VAL A 336 -19.83 -2.82 22.56
N VAL A 337 -18.69 -3.01 23.19
CA VAL A 337 -18.53 -3.63 24.51
C VAL A 337 -18.08 -2.57 25.51
N ASP A 338 -18.69 -2.55 26.69
CA ASP A 338 -18.16 -1.83 27.84
C ASP A 338 -16.91 -2.56 28.32
N GLY A 339 -15.73 -1.93 28.19
CA GLY A 339 -14.49 -2.61 28.51
C GLY A 339 -14.42 -3.02 29.97
N ALA A 340 -14.92 -2.22 30.91
CA ALA A 340 -14.78 -2.47 32.35
C ALA A 340 -15.58 -3.69 32.84
N SER A 341 -16.84 -3.83 32.40
CA SER A 341 -17.72 -4.94 32.77
C SER A 341 -17.73 -6.10 31.78
N GLY A 342 -17.21 -5.89 30.56
CA GLY A 342 -17.33 -6.85 29.45
C GLY A 342 -18.74 -6.98 28.89
N LYS A 343 -19.68 -6.10 29.29
CA LYS A 343 -21.07 -6.14 28.80
C LYS A 343 -21.17 -5.55 27.40
N GLN A 344 -21.82 -6.25 26.47
CA GLN A 344 -22.19 -5.66 25.18
C GLN A 344 -23.22 -4.52 25.39
N LEU A 345 -22.85 -3.31 24.97
CA LEU A 345 -23.65 -2.09 25.02
C LEU A 345 -24.52 -1.91 23.77
N ALA A 346 -23.98 -2.25 22.59
CA ALA A 346 -24.69 -2.10 21.32
C ALA A 346 -24.26 -3.14 20.28
N ASN A 347 -25.06 -3.26 19.22
CA ASN A 347 -24.83 -4.11 18.06
C ASN A 347 -25.23 -3.33 16.81
N TRP A 348 -24.27 -2.85 16.03
CA TRP A 348 -24.52 -2.16 14.77
C TRP A 348 -24.66 -3.19 13.65
N PRO A 349 -25.83 -3.35 13.02
CA PRO A 349 -25.97 -4.20 11.85
C PRO A 349 -25.29 -3.54 10.63
N LEU A 350 -24.58 -4.34 9.84
CA LEU A 350 -23.98 -3.96 8.57
C LEU A 350 -24.74 -4.67 7.43
N ASP A 351 -24.76 -4.07 6.25
CA ASP A 351 -25.38 -4.64 5.05
C ASP A 351 -24.56 -5.83 4.49
N LYS A 352 -23.23 -5.77 4.64
CA LYS A 352 -22.26 -6.76 4.19
C LYS A 352 -21.23 -7.09 5.29
N GLY A 353 -20.59 -8.25 5.13
CA GLY A 353 -19.40 -8.64 5.89
C GLY A 353 -18.13 -8.37 5.10
N GLY A 354 -17.03 -9.06 5.44
CA GLY A 354 -15.75 -8.93 4.74
C GLY A 354 -15.02 -7.60 4.99
N ASN A 355 -15.41 -6.87 6.03
CA ASN A 355 -14.62 -5.83 6.67
C ASN A 355 -13.58 -6.45 7.59
N PHE A 356 -12.34 -5.94 7.58
CA PHE A 356 -11.26 -6.48 8.41
C PHE A 356 -10.70 -5.36 9.29
N ALA A 357 -9.93 -4.46 8.70
CA ALA A 357 -9.31 -3.34 9.41
C ALA A 357 -10.35 -2.41 10.07
N MET A 358 -10.04 -1.97 11.29
CA MET A 358 -10.80 -0.97 12.06
C MET A 358 -9.87 0.07 12.70
N ALA A 359 -10.27 1.33 12.70
CA ALA A 359 -9.62 2.43 13.42
C ALA A 359 -10.65 3.34 14.11
N ILE A 360 -10.21 4.14 15.09
CA ILE A 360 -11.01 5.19 15.73
C ILE A 360 -10.38 6.54 15.41
N ASP A 361 -11.15 7.43 14.78
CA ASP A 361 -10.79 8.86 14.66
C ASP A 361 -11.52 9.62 15.77
N ARG A 362 -10.80 9.87 16.88
CA ARG A 362 -11.34 10.56 18.07
C ARG A 362 -11.66 12.03 17.78
N ASP A 363 -10.87 12.71 16.95
CA ASP A 363 -11.04 14.14 16.65
C ASP A 363 -12.37 14.45 15.95
N ARG A 364 -13.05 13.42 15.41
CA ARG A 364 -14.31 13.53 14.65
C ARG A 364 -15.43 12.62 15.17
N ASP A 365 -15.22 11.93 16.30
CA ASP A 365 -16.11 10.89 16.83
C ASP A 365 -16.50 9.85 15.77
N ARG A 366 -15.50 9.21 15.14
CA ARG A 366 -15.72 8.18 14.11
C ARG A 366 -15.06 6.85 14.43
N VAL A 367 -15.75 5.77 14.04
CA VAL A 367 -15.18 4.44 13.87
C VAL A 367 -15.10 4.17 12.37
N LEU A 368 -13.92 3.80 11.90
CA LEU A 368 -13.61 3.55 10.50
C LEU A 368 -13.45 2.05 10.28
N LEU A 369 -14.02 1.53 9.19
CA LEU A 369 -13.92 0.13 8.77
C LEU A 369 -13.44 0.07 7.32
N VAL A 370 -12.65 -0.94 6.94
CA VAL A 370 -12.37 -1.23 5.53
C VAL A 370 -12.88 -2.61 5.14
N TYR A 371 -13.72 -2.63 4.11
CA TYR A 371 -14.19 -3.83 3.42
C TYR A 371 -13.19 -4.28 2.36
N ARG A 372 -12.94 -5.59 2.25
CA ARG A 372 -12.08 -6.17 1.21
C ARG A 372 -12.80 -6.30 -0.13
N SER A 373 -14.09 -6.67 -0.13
CA SER A 373 -14.88 -6.92 -1.34
C SER A 373 -16.36 -6.54 -1.16
N PRO A 374 -16.89 -5.55 -1.90
CA PRO A 374 -16.13 -4.53 -2.64
C PRO A 374 -15.19 -3.73 -1.72
N SER A 375 -14.11 -3.20 -2.30
CA SER A 375 -13.03 -2.55 -1.54
C SER A 375 -13.39 -1.11 -1.17
N GLU A 376 -13.83 -0.90 0.07
CA GLU A 376 -14.43 0.37 0.54
C GLU A 376 -13.97 0.74 1.95
N LEU A 377 -13.56 1.99 2.13
CA LEU A 377 -13.42 2.64 3.44
C LEU A 377 -14.79 3.21 3.82
N ALA A 378 -15.32 2.79 4.97
CA ALA A 378 -16.57 3.29 5.51
C ALA A 378 -16.36 3.92 6.90
N ALA A 379 -16.94 5.09 7.11
CA ALA A 379 -16.90 5.80 8.39
C ALA A 379 -18.28 5.79 9.05
N PHE A 380 -18.31 5.49 10.34
CA PHE A 380 -19.49 5.46 11.19
C PHE A 380 -19.32 6.45 12.33
N SER A 381 -20.40 7.06 12.80
CA SER A 381 -20.42 7.74 14.10
C SER A 381 -20.32 6.73 15.25
N THR A 382 -19.93 7.17 16.44
CA THR A 382 -19.78 6.30 17.63
C THR A 382 -21.11 5.75 18.20
N ASP A 383 -22.24 6.00 17.53
CA ASP A 383 -23.56 5.36 17.75
C ASP A 383 -23.96 4.38 16.63
N GLY A 384 -23.14 4.22 15.59
CA GLY A 384 -23.28 3.19 14.55
C GLY A 384 -23.97 3.60 13.26
N LYS A 385 -24.21 4.90 13.03
CA LYS A 385 -24.74 5.39 11.76
C LYS A 385 -23.61 5.58 10.76
N ALA A 386 -23.79 5.11 9.53
CA ALA A 386 -22.87 5.41 8.44
C ALA A 386 -22.86 6.93 8.15
N VAL A 387 -21.67 7.48 7.97
CA VAL A 387 -21.41 8.91 7.75
C VAL A 387 -20.86 9.16 6.35
N ALA A 388 -19.93 8.33 5.89
CA ALA A 388 -19.34 8.42 4.56
C ALA A 388 -18.78 7.07 4.11
N ILE A 389 -18.64 6.91 2.79
CA ILE A 389 -17.97 5.78 2.12
C ILE A 389 -17.03 6.36 1.07
N ALA A 390 -15.86 5.73 0.88
CA ALA A 390 -14.92 6.03 -0.19
C ALA A 390 -14.33 4.74 -0.77
N GLU A 391 -14.10 4.69 -2.08
CA GLU A 391 -13.41 3.55 -2.70
C GLU A 391 -11.94 3.51 -2.27
N THR A 392 -11.46 2.32 -1.92
CA THR A 392 -10.08 2.07 -1.50
C THR A 392 -9.50 0.84 -2.19
N CYS A 393 -8.22 0.58 -1.99
CA CYS A 393 -7.55 -0.64 -2.41
C CYS A 393 -8.14 -1.92 -1.76
N GLY A 394 -7.98 -3.07 -2.44
CA GLY A 394 -8.40 -4.38 -1.93
C GLY A 394 -7.36 -5.11 -1.06
N ASP A 395 -7.79 -6.21 -0.46
CA ASP A 395 -7.00 -7.09 0.44
C ASP A 395 -6.32 -6.32 1.59
N VAL A 396 -7.09 -5.51 2.31
CA VAL A 396 -6.60 -4.67 3.42
C VAL A 396 -6.59 -5.44 4.73
N ASP A 397 -5.47 -5.47 5.45
CA ASP A 397 -5.39 -5.92 6.87
C ASP A 397 -5.47 -4.72 7.82
N ASP A 398 -4.76 -3.62 7.52
CA ASP A 398 -4.59 -2.50 8.46
C ASP A 398 -5.06 -1.13 7.97
N LEU A 399 -5.50 -0.33 8.95
CA LEU A 399 -6.08 1.01 8.82
C LEU A 399 -5.62 1.87 10.00
N PHE A 400 -5.07 3.05 9.73
CA PHE A 400 -4.60 3.98 10.77
C PHE A 400 -5.05 5.42 10.51
N VAL A 401 -5.25 6.17 11.59
CA VAL A 401 -5.55 7.61 11.57
C VAL A 401 -4.31 8.38 12.02
N ASP A 402 -3.78 9.24 11.15
CA ASP A 402 -2.82 10.28 11.52
C ASP A 402 -3.57 11.57 11.89
N ALA A 403 -3.96 11.66 13.16
CA ALA A 403 -4.63 12.82 13.74
C ALA A 403 -3.82 14.12 13.55
N LYS A 404 -2.48 14.04 13.64
CA LYS A 404 -1.56 15.19 13.50
C LYS A 404 -1.68 15.87 12.13
N ARG A 405 -2.09 15.14 11.08
CA ARG A 405 -2.26 15.64 9.71
C ARG A 405 -3.69 15.55 9.18
N GLY A 406 -4.62 15.01 9.95
CA GLY A 406 -5.98 14.70 9.47
C GLY A 406 -6.00 13.72 8.29
N ARG A 407 -5.11 12.71 8.33
CA ARG A 407 -4.94 11.73 7.26
C ARG A 407 -5.28 10.31 7.71
N ILE A 408 -5.56 9.44 6.76
CA ILE A 408 -5.73 7.99 6.97
C ILE A 408 -4.74 7.23 6.10
N TYR A 409 -4.18 6.15 6.64
CA TYR A 409 -3.37 5.17 5.90
C TYR A 409 -4.10 3.83 5.83
N VAL A 410 -4.21 3.27 4.63
CA VAL A 410 -4.82 1.96 4.37
C VAL A 410 -3.76 1.08 3.69
N SER A 411 -3.40 -0.05 4.30
CA SER A 411 -2.36 -0.93 3.76
C SER A 411 -2.96 -2.10 2.99
N CYS A 412 -2.48 -2.33 1.76
CA CYS A 412 -3.21 -3.07 0.75
C CYS A 412 -2.41 -4.26 0.21
N GLY A 413 -3.01 -5.46 0.21
CA GLY A 413 -2.39 -6.67 -0.33
C GLY A 413 -2.18 -6.64 -1.85
N GLY A 414 -2.90 -5.76 -2.55
CA GLY A 414 -2.61 -5.40 -3.94
C GLY A 414 -1.24 -4.75 -4.17
N GLY A 415 -0.47 -4.45 -3.11
CA GLY A 415 0.86 -3.85 -3.21
C GLY A 415 0.85 -2.33 -3.15
N TYR A 416 0.00 -1.75 -2.30
CA TYR A 416 -0.13 -0.31 -2.15
C TYR A 416 -0.32 0.12 -0.69
N VAL A 417 -0.11 1.42 -0.43
CA VAL A 417 -0.73 2.15 0.67
C VAL A 417 -1.58 3.28 0.08
N ASP A 418 -2.89 3.24 0.33
CA ASP A 418 -3.77 4.37 0.03
C ASP A 418 -3.71 5.38 1.18
N VAL A 419 -3.57 6.66 0.83
CA VAL A 419 -3.56 7.78 1.76
C VAL A 419 -4.77 8.67 1.49
N PHE A 420 -5.59 8.92 2.49
CA PHE A 420 -6.74 9.81 2.41
C PHE A 420 -6.53 11.07 3.26
N GLU A 421 -7.06 12.19 2.80
CA GLU A 421 -7.33 13.37 3.64
C GLU A 421 -8.81 13.38 4.03
N ILE A 422 -9.08 13.95 5.21
CA ILE A 422 -10.43 14.10 5.73
C ILE A 422 -10.93 15.51 5.40
N ASP A 423 -11.89 15.60 4.48
CA ASP A 423 -12.45 16.85 3.96
C ASP A 423 -13.89 17.03 4.51
N GLY A 424 -13.98 17.70 5.66
CA GLY A 424 -15.22 17.82 6.43
C GLY A 424 -15.70 16.45 6.92
N ALA A 425 -16.72 15.91 6.25
CA ALA A 425 -17.26 14.56 6.51
C ALA A 425 -16.83 13.50 5.47
N ALA A 426 -16.17 13.92 4.37
CA ALA A 426 -15.75 13.04 3.28
C ALA A 426 -14.29 12.59 3.43
N TYR A 427 -13.96 11.47 2.79
CA TYR A 427 -12.60 10.92 2.76
C TYR A 427 -12.10 10.90 1.32
N ARG A 428 -11.14 11.76 1.01
CA ARG A 428 -10.60 11.93 -0.35
C ARG A 428 -9.23 11.29 -0.44
N ARG A 429 -9.08 10.27 -1.28
CA ARG A 429 -7.76 9.66 -1.55
C ARG A 429 -6.85 10.70 -2.20
N ILE A 430 -5.73 11.00 -1.55
CA ILE A 430 -4.72 11.96 -2.02
C ILE A 430 -3.50 11.30 -2.65
N ALA A 431 -3.22 10.05 -2.29
CA ALA A 431 -2.18 9.25 -2.91
C ALA A 431 -2.51 7.76 -2.84
N ARG A 432 -1.90 7.03 -3.78
CA ARG A 432 -1.71 5.58 -3.75
C ARG A 432 -0.22 5.35 -3.94
N LEU A 433 0.49 4.91 -2.90
CA LEU A 433 1.93 4.68 -2.96
C LEU A 433 2.20 3.20 -3.21
N PRO A 434 3.09 2.82 -4.13
CA PRO A 434 3.44 1.43 -4.35
C PRO A 434 4.20 0.84 -3.16
N THR A 435 3.88 -0.38 -2.80
CA THR A 435 4.61 -1.21 -1.84
C THR A 435 5.06 -2.51 -2.51
N ALA A 436 4.44 -3.65 -2.18
CA ALA A 436 4.76 -4.97 -2.73
C ALA A 436 3.57 -5.93 -2.55
N THR A 437 3.33 -6.85 -3.48
CA THR A 437 2.16 -7.76 -3.44
C THR A 437 2.11 -8.62 -2.16
N GLY A 438 1.05 -8.41 -1.36
CA GLY A 438 0.84 -9.02 -0.05
C GLY A 438 1.31 -8.16 1.13
N ALA A 439 1.80 -6.94 0.91
CA ALA A 439 2.19 -5.98 1.96
C ALA A 439 0.98 -5.26 2.57
N ARG A 440 0.03 -6.04 3.08
CA ARG A 440 -1.25 -5.55 3.63
C ARG A 440 -1.20 -5.17 5.10
N THR A 441 -0.21 -5.69 5.82
CA THR A 441 -0.06 -5.50 7.26
C THR A 441 0.91 -4.37 7.57
N SER A 442 0.58 -3.52 8.53
CA SER A 442 1.42 -2.40 8.93
C SER A 442 1.14 -1.91 10.35
N LEU A 443 1.96 -0.97 10.84
CA LEU A 443 1.75 -0.28 12.09
C LEU A 443 2.10 1.19 11.94
N PHE A 444 1.12 2.08 12.12
CA PHE A 444 1.39 3.49 12.34
C PHE A 444 1.72 3.73 13.82
N VAL A 445 2.86 4.38 14.06
CA VAL A 445 3.35 4.71 15.41
C VAL A 445 3.44 6.24 15.53
N PRO A 446 2.41 6.91 16.09
CA PRO A 446 2.34 8.37 16.17
C PRO A 446 3.54 8.99 16.91
N GLU A 447 4.05 8.33 17.96
CA GLU A 447 5.18 8.79 18.78
C GLU A 447 6.50 8.78 18.00
N MET A 448 6.62 7.92 16.99
CA MET A 448 7.76 7.89 16.07
C MET A 448 7.51 8.72 14.79
N ASP A 449 6.26 9.12 14.54
CA ASP A 449 5.79 9.71 13.28
C ASP A 449 6.21 8.82 12.09
N ARG A 450 5.90 7.52 12.16
CA ARG A 450 6.25 6.51 11.13
C ARG A 450 5.13 5.50 10.89
N LEU A 451 4.96 5.13 9.62
CA LEU A 451 4.21 3.96 9.18
C LEU A 451 5.20 2.84 8.83
N LEU A 452 5.08 1.71 9.52
CA LEU A 452 5.93 0.53 9.36
C LEU A 452 5.14 -0.51 8.57
N VAL A 453 5.46 -0.73 7.29
CA VAL A 453 4.75 -1.70 6.43
C VAL A 453 5.54 -3.01 6.38
N ALA A 454 4.89 -4.12 6.70
CA ALA A 454 5.49 -5.44 6.59
C ALA A 454 5.44 -5.94 5.14
N VAL A 455 6.61 -6.26 4.58
CA VAL A 455 6.75 -6.81 3.24
C VAL A 455 7.36 -8.20 3.35
N ARG A 456 6.61 -9.21 2.89
CA ARG A 456 7.09 -10.59 2.76
C ARG A 456 8.06 -10.74 1.58
N ALA A 457 8.85 -11.82 1.57
CA ALA A 457 9.67 -12.17 0.42
C ALA A 457 8.82 -12.42 -0.84
N GLY A 458 9.29 -11.93 -2.00
CA GLY A 458 8.59 -12.04 -3.28
C GLY A 458 9.30 -11.29 -4.40
N ALA A 459 8.55 -10.90 -5.44
CA ALA A 459 9.10 -10.19 -6.61
C ALA A 459 9.82 -8.87 -6.25
N ALA A 460 9.34 -8.16 -5.22
CA ALA A 460 9.92 -6.93 -4.71
C ALA A 460 11.21 -7.12 -3.87
N GLY A 461 11.69 -8.36 -3.70
CA GLY A 461 12.91 -8.70 -2.96
C GLY A 461 12.66 -9.56 -1.71
N PRO A 462 13.66 -9.67 -0.80
CA PRO A 462 13.54 -10.39 0.45
C PRO A 462 12.58 -9.71 1.43
N ALA A 463 12.16 -10.43 2.47
CA ALA A 463 11.28 -9.89 3.49
C ALA A 463 11.92 -8.72 4.26
N ALA A 464 11.15 -7.66 4.47
CA ALA A 464 11.61 -6.43 5.11
C ALA A 464 10.46 -5.61 5.72
N ILE A 465 10.78 -4.77 6.70
CA ILE A 465 9.92 -3.69 7.16
C ILE A 465 10.25 -2.43 6.37
N TRP A 466 9.29 -1.92 5.60
CA TRP A 466 9.44 -0.67 4.86
C TRP A 466 8.97 0.47 5.76
N VAL A 467 9.89 1.39 6.08
CA VAL A 467 9.65 2.49 7.02
C VAL A 467 9.31 3.74 6.22
N PHE A 468 8.05 4.16 6.31
CA PHE A 468 7.55 5.38 5.70
C PHE A 468 7.42 6.51 6.73
N LYS A 469 7.89 7.69 6.36
CA LYS A 469 7.67 8.95 7.08
C LYS A 469 6.52 9.72 6.46
N PRO A 470 5.49 10.08 7.23
CA PRO A 470 4.51 11.07 6.82
C PRO A 470 5.12 12.45 6.58
N MET A 471 4.96 12.94 5.36
CA MET A 471 5.32 14.31 4.98
C MET A 471 4.25 15.29 5.49
N PRO A 472 4.54 16.60 5.60
CA PRO A 472 3.56 17.60 5.99
C PRO A 472 2.25 17.60 5.17
#